data_AF-A0AA37Q6X6-F1
#
_entry.id   AF-A0AA37Q6X6-F1
#
_cell.length_a   1.000
_cell.length_b   1.000
_cell.length_c   1.000
_cell.angle_alpha   90.00
_cell.angle_beta   90.00
_cell.angle_gamma   90.00
#
_symmetry.space_group_name_H-M   'P 1'
#
loop_
_entity.id
_entity.type
_entity.pdbx_description
1 polymer ?
#
loop_
_entity_poly.entity_id
_entity_poly.type
_entity_poly.pdbx_seq_one_letter_code
_entity_poly.pdbx_strand_id
1 'polypeptide(L)'
;MLFAALTPLATAAALLLAPAPAPAPDWMWRPVLAFDEVSVDLDASTVQGAGPYTVQLRWSFHERAASPQAWDAGVRYSIDVVEIDCRAQATRTWASSAFTKGGDVVADLSFQQAAPAWNRHAAESIGGMLAREACASIRTRA
;
A
#
# COMPACT_ATOMS: atom_id res chain seq x y z
N MET A 1 17.20 33.44 31.75
CA MET A 1 16.10 32.45 31.74
C MET A 1 15.82 32.10 30.29
N LEU A 2 16.15 30.87 29.89
CA LEU A 2 15.95 30.34 28.54
C LEU A 2 14.49 29.90 28.40
N PHE A 3 13.76 30.38 27.38
CA PHE A 3 12.54 29.74 26.90
C PHE A 3 12.83 29.11 25.55
N ALA A 4 12.90 27.78 25.55
CA ALA A 4 12.93 26.97 24.35
C ALA A 4 11.51 26.96 23.75
N ALA A 5 11.32 27.66 22.63
CA ALA A 5 10.12 27.51 21.81
C ALA A 5 10.35 26.33 20.86
N LEU A 6 9.55 25.29 21.06
CA LEU A 6 9.50 24.05 20.28
C LEU A 6 9.26 24.34 18.80
N THR A 7 10.19 23.94 17.95
CA THR A 7 10.02 23.81 16.50
C THR A 7 9.07 22.65 16.19
N PRO A 8 7.95 22.86 15.46
CA PRO A 8 7.14 21.77 14.93
C PRO A 8 7.63 21.49 13.51
N LEU A 9 8.79 20.83 13.37
CA LEU A 9 9.32 20.50 12.05
C LEU A 9 9.87 19.09 12.02
N ALA A 10 9.26 18.30 11.13
CA ALA A 10 9.81 17.12 10.49
C ALA A 10 9.81 15.80 11.28
N THR A 11 8.63 15.25 11.53
CA THR A 11 8.40 13.79 11.49
C THR A 11 8.40 13.24 10.04
N ALA A 12 9.23 13.81 9.16
CA ALA A 12 9.43 13.33 7.79
C ALA A 12 10.73 12.52 7.62
N ALA A 13 11.49 12.32 8.71
CA ALA A 13 12.85 11.76 8.66
C ALA A 13 12.96 10.43 9.43
N ALA A 14 12.07 9.47 9.16
CA ALA A 14 12.22 8.10 9.65
C ALA A 14 11.83 7.02 8.63
N LEU A 15 11.75 7.35 7.33
CA LEU A 15 11.76 6.34 6.25
C LEU A 15 13.19 5.97 5.85
N LEU A 16 14.12 6.01 6.81
CA LEU A 16 15.49 5.55 6.63
C LEU A 16 15.48 4.01 6.65
N LEU A 17 15.83 3.41 5.52
CA LEU A 17 16.48 2.09 5.40
C LEU A 17 15.70 0.83 5.83
N ALA A 18 14.45 0.92 6.26
CA ALA A 18 13.70 -0.30 6.53
C ALA A 18 13.41 -1.02 5.20
N PRO A 19 13.81 -2.30 5.03
CA PRO A 19 13.24 -3.13 3.97
C PRO A 19 11.71 -3.07 4.06
N ALA A 20 11.02 -3.34 2.94
CA ALA A 20 9.56 -3.45 2.95
C ALA A 20 9.14 -4.26 4.19
N PRO A 21 8.25 -3.74 5.06
CA PRO A 21 7.94 -4.40 6.31
C PRO A 21 7.50 -5.83 6.02
N ALA A 22 7.93 -6.79 6.86
CA ALA A 22 7.52 -8.17 6.71
C ALA A 22 5.99 -8.25 6.56
N PRO A 23 5.46 -9.10 5.66
CA PRO A 23 4.03 -9.19 5.42
C PRO A 23 3.27 -9.37 6.74
N ALA A 24 2.20 -8.62 6.93
CA ALA A 24 1.33 -8.83 8.07
C ALA A 24 0.77 -10.27 8.08
N PRO A 25 0.48 -10.86 9.26
CA PRO A 25 -0.21 -12.15 9.35
C PRO A 25 -1.55 -12.13 8.60
N ASP A 26 -1.97 -13.28 8.04
CA ASP A 26 -3.16 -13.37 7.17
C ASP A 26 -4.44 -12.77 7.79
N TRP A 27 -4.62 -12.89 9.10
CA TRP A 27 -5.82 -12.38 9.80
C TRP A 27 -5.89 -10.85 9.90
N MET A 28 -4.79 -10.12 9.61
CA MET A 28 -4.76 -8.65 9.60
C MET A 28 -5.22 -8.06 8.26
N TRP A 29 -5.18 -8.87 7.19
CA TRP A 29 -5.57 -8.45 5.85
C TRP A 29 -7.09 -8.44 5.71
N ARG A 30 -7.63 -7.32 5.24
CA ARG A 30 -9.06 -7.17 4.99
C ARG A 30 -9.32 -7.08 3.49
N PRO A 31 -10.29 -7.82 2.94
CA PRO A 31 -10.61 -7.72 1.53
C PRO A 31 -11.13 -6.32 1.22
N VAL A 32 -10.62 -5.76 0.13
CA VAL A 32 -10.98 -4.45 -0.41
C VAL A 32 -11.79 -4.65 -1.68
N LEU A 33 -11.24 -5.45 -2.59
CA LEU A 33 -11.78 -5.72 -3.92
C LEU A 33 -11.57 -7.20 -4.22
N ALA A 34 -12.52 -7.82 -4.89
CA ALA A 34 -12.34 -9.14 -5.48
C ALA A 34 -12.92 -9.12 -6.89
N PHE A 35 -12.08 -9.46 -7.86
CA PHE A 35 -12.45 -9.85 -9.21
C PHE A 35 -12.23 -11.36 -9.33
N ASP A 36 -12.69 -11.96 -10.42
CA ASP A 36 -12.49 -13.40 -10.64
C ASP A 36 -10.99 -13.77 -10.67
N GLU A 37 -10.12 -12.81 -10.99
CA GLU A 37 -8.71 -13.06 -11.27
C GLU A 37 -7.74 -12.35 -10.34
N VAL A 38 -8.21 -11.36 -9.56
CA VAL A 38 -7.39 -10.62 -8.60
C VAL A 38 -8.20 -10.29 -7.36
N SER A 39 -7.65 -10.58 -6.18
CA SER A 39 -8.10 -9.96 -4.94
C SER A 39 -7.13 -8.88 -4.50
N VAL A 40 -7.66 -7.84 -3.87
CA VAL A 40 -6.84 -6.82 -3.21
C VAL A 40 -7.26 -6.73 -1.76
N ASP A 41 -6.29 -6.90 -0.87
CA ASP A 41 -6.46 -6.82 0.57
C ASP A 41 -5.69 -5.62 1.13
N LEU A 42 -6.19 -5.05 2.22
CA LEU A 42 -5.58 -3.95 2.97
C LEU A 42 -5.09 -4.46 4.32
N ASP A 43 -3.84 -4.16 4.67
CA ASP A 43 -3.36 -4.34 6.03
C ASP A 43 -3.98 -3.25 6.92
N ALA A 44 -5.03 -3.64 7.65
CA ALA A 44 -5.76 -2.70 8.47
C ALA A 44 -5.00 -2.25 9.73
N SER A 45 -3.85 -2.83 10.06
CA SER A 45 -3.03 -2.43 11.22
C SER A 45 -2.26 -1.13 10.98
N THR A 46 -1.91 -0.87 9.72
CA THR A 46 -1.13 0.30 9.26
C THR A 46 -1.95 1.59 9.16
N VAL A 47 -3.27 1.48 9.35
CA VAL A 47 -4.23 2.54 9.10
C VAL A 47 -4.51 3.33 10.39
N GLN A 48 -3.75 4.39 10.67
CA GLN A 48 -3.91 5.23 11.87
C GLN A 48 -3.75 6.74 11.58
N GLY A 49 -4.49 7.60 12.30
CA GLY A 49 -4.24 9.06 12.37
C GLY A 49 -5.06 9.97 11.43
N ALA A 50 -4.56 11.19 11.21
CA ALA A 50 -5.18 12.21 10.36
C ALA A 50 -4.16 12.76 9.35
N GLY A 51 -4.24 12.34 8.09
CA GLY A 51 -3.31 12.75 7.02
C GLY A 51 -3.30 11.75 5.86
N PRO A 52 -2.39 11.90 4.88
CA PRO A 52 -2.15 10.80 3.95
C PRO A 52 -1.70 9.56 4.71
N TYR A 53 -2.38 8.43 4.46
CA TYR A 53 -2.20 7.18 5.20
C TYR A 53 -1.24 6.27 4.46
N THR A 54 -0.12 5.92 5.07
CA THR A 54 0.76 4.87 4.56
C THR A 54 0.19 3.52 4.94
N VAL A 55 -0.20 2.73 3.94
CA VAL A 55 -0.81 1.41 4.11
C VAL A 55 -0.05 0.37 3.31
N GLN A 56 -0.20 -0.90 3.69
CA GLN A 56 0.16 -2.01 2.81
C GLN A 56 -1.06 -2.54 2.07
N LEU A 57 -0.92 -2.75 0.76
CA LEU A 57 -1.91 -3.41 -0.08
C LEU A 57 -1.35 -4.73 -0.60
N ARG A 58 -2.06 -5.84 -0.38
CA ARG A 58 -1.71 -7.15 -0.93
C ARG A 58 -2.59 -7.45 -2.13
N TRP A 59 -1.97 -7.66 -3.27
CA TRP A 59 -2.63 -8.13 -4.48
C TRP A 59 -2.41 -9.62 -4.60
N SER A 60 -3.48 -10.41 -4.60
CA SER A 60 -3.40 -11.85 -4.84
C SER A 60 -3.92 -12.15 -6.24
N PHE A 61 -3.12 -12.86 -7.03
CA PHE A 61 -3.43 -13.18 -8.41
C PHE A 61 -3.97 -14.61 -8.52
N HIS A 62 -5.23 -14.76 -8.96
CA HIS A 62 -5.88 -16.05 -9.12
C HIS A 62 -5.57 -16.67 -10.49
N GLU A 63 -5.52 -18.00 -10.53
CA GLU A 63 -4.98 -18.84 -11.62
C GLU A 63 -5.58 -18.67 -13.01
N ARG A 64 -6.69 -17.95 -13.16
CA ARG A 64 -7.45 -17.93 -14.42
C ARG A 64 -7.13 -16.81 -15.39
N ALA A 65 -6.56 -15.66 -14.98
CA ALA A 65 -6.18 -14.62 -15.96
C ALA A 65 -5.06 -13.64 -15.58
N ALA A 66 -4.18 -13.91 -14.62
CA ALA A 66 -3.06 -12.98 -14.43
C ALA A 66 -2.12 -13.02 -15.66
N SER A 67 -1.55 -11.88 -16.03
CA SER A 67 -0.72 -11.62 -17.22
C SER A 67 0.25 -12.77 -17.58
N PRO A 68 0.55 -13.02 -18.88
CA PRO A 68 1.63 -13.93 -19.29
C PRO A 68 2.93 -13.71 -18.50
N GLN A 69 3.20 -12.48 -18.07
CA GLN A 69 4.40 -12.12 -17.31
C GLN A 69 4.38 -12.56 -15.84
N ALA A 70 3.22 -12.79 -15.23
CA ALA A 70 3.10 -13.13 -13.80
C ALA A 70 3.28 -14.65 -13.55
N TRP A 71 2.75 -15.49 -14.44
CA TRP A 71 2.84 -16.95 -14.33
C TRP A 71 4.24 -17.47 -14.64
N ASP A 72 4.86 -16.96 -15.71
CA ASP A 72 6.18 -17.40 -16.16
C ASP A 72 7.29 -17.01 -15.16
N ALA A 73 7.04 -15.99 -14.32
CA ALA A 73 7.92 -15.57 -13.23
C ALA A 73 7.54 -16.17 -11.86
N GLY A 74 6.50 -17.01 -11.78
CA GLY A 74 6.06 -17.67 -10.55
C GLY A 74 5.41 -16.74 -9.51
N VAL A 75 5.02 -15.51 -9.89
CA VAL A 75 4.40 -14.52 -9.00
C VAL A 75 2.99 -14.97 -8.62
N ARG A 76 2.66 -14.96 -7.32
CA ARG A 76 1.32 -15.28 -6.80
C ARG A 76 0.68 -14.14 -6.02
N TYR A 77 1.48 -13.28 -5.42
CA TYR A 77 0.98 -12.06 -4.80
C TYR A 77 2.04 -10.96 -4.83
N SER A 78 1.60 -9.70 -4.73
CA SER A 78 2.47 -8.57 -4.47
C SER A 78 2.02 -7.81 -3.23
N ILE A 79 2.95 -7.09 -2.60
CA ILE A 79 2.66 -6.17 -1.51
C ILE A 79 3.20 -4.80 -1.89
N ASP A 80 2.32 -3.81 -1.89
CA ASP A 80 2.66 -2.42 -2.16
C ASP A 80 2.60 -1.59 -0.88
N VAL A 81 3.59 -0.74 -0.66
CA VAL A 81 3.53 0.32 0.35
C VAL A 81 2.98 1.56 -0.33
N VAL A 82 1.76 1.95 0.03
CA VAL A 82 1.00 3.00 -0.66
C VAL A 82 0.61 4.08 0.33
N GLU A 83 0.80 5.34 -0.04
CA GLU A 83 0.16 6.44 0.64
C GLU A 83 -1.17 6.81 -0.01
N ILE A 84 -2.18 7.08 0.80
CA ILE A 84 -3.55 7.39 0.37
C ILE A 84 -3.99 8.73 0.96
N ASP A 85 -4.32 9.70 0.11
CA ASP A 85 -4.97 10.95 0.52
C ASP A 85 -6.48 10.85 0.29
N CYS A 86 -7.22 10.70 1.39
CA CYS A 86 -8.67 10.56 1.35
C CYS A 86 -9.42 11.83 0.95
N ARG A 87 -8.84 13.02 1.15
CA ARG A 87 -9.46 14.28 0.74
C ARG A 87 -9.26 14.51 -0.75
N ALA A 88 -8.07 14.21 -1.25
CA ALA A 88 -7.72 14.36 -2.66
C ALA A 88 -8.12 13.16 -3.54
N GLN A 89 -8.55 12.04 -2.94
CA GLN A 89 -8.81 10.77 -3.63
C GLN A 89 -7.62 10.36 -4.52
N ALA A 90 -6.44 10.39 -3.94
CA ALA A 90 -5.18 10.17 -4.63
C ALA A 90 -4.33 9.11 -3.92
N THR A 91 -3.50 8.41 -4.67
CA THR A 91 -2.52 7.46 -4.12
C THR A 91 -1.12 7.69 -4.69
N ARG A 92 -0.10 7.26 -3.94
CA ARG A 92 1.27 7.11 -4.45
C ARG A 92 1.92 5.87 -3.86
N THR A 93 2.65 5.11 -4.69
CA THR A 93 3.28 3.86 -4.28
C THR A 93 4.77 4.08 -4.03
N TRP A 94 5.23 3.77 -2.83
CA TRP A 94 6.61 3.94 -2.38
C TRP A 94 7.48 2.71 -2.56
N ALA A 95 6.86 1.53 -2.49
CA ALA A 95 7.52 0.26 -2.72
C ALA A 95 6.53 -0.77 -3.24
N SER A 96 7.04 -1.75 -3.97
CA SER A 96 6.29 -2.91 -4.45
C SER A 96 7.20 -4.13 -4.43
N SER A 97 6.76 -5.19 -3.76
CA SER A 97 7.49 -6.46 -3.70
C SER A 97 6.58 -7.57 -4.23
N ALA A 98 7.12 -8.44 -5.08
CA ALA A 98 6.40 -9.57 -5.68
C ALA A 98 6.91 -10.90 -5.14
N PHE A 99 6.00 -11.86 -4.93
CA PHE A 99 6.28 -13.09 -4.21
C PHE A 99 5.76 -14.33 -4.93
N THR A 100 6.46 -15.46 -4.77
CA THR A 100 5.97 -16.78 -5.18
C THR A 100 4.91 -17.33 -4.24
N LYS A 101 4.31 -18.48 -4.59
CA LYS A 101 3.42 -19.23 -3.69
C LYS A 101 4.09 -19.62 -2.37
N GLY A 102 5.39 -19.87 -2.41
CA GLY A 102 6.20 -20.27 -1.23
C GLY A 102 6.59 -19.09 -0.35
N GLY A 103 6.32 -17.86 -0.78
CA GLY A 103 6.71 -16.63 -0.08
C GLY A 103 8.09 -16.10 -0.47
N ASP A 104 8.73 -16.68 -1.48
CA ASP A 104 10.02 -16.19 -1.98
C ASP A 104 9.83 -14.89 -2.76
N VAL A 105 10.69 -13.89 -2.52
CA VAL A 105 10.68 -12.63 -3.26
C VAL A 105 11.25 -12.86 -4.67
N VAL A 106 10.50 -12.47 -5.70
CA VAL A 106 10.94 -12.55 -7.12
C VAL A 106 11.26 -11.18 -7.71
N ALA A 107 10.71 -10.11 -7.15
CA ALA A 107 11.06 -8.74 -7.50
C ALA A 107 10.82 -7.82 -6.30
N ASP A 108 11.67 -6.79 -6.17
CA ASP A 108 11.52 -5.76 -5.15
C ASP A 108 11.89 -4.40 -5.74
N LEU A 109 10.98 -3.44 -5.62
CA LEU A 109 11.10 -2.10 -6.16
C LEU A 109 10.87 -1.08 -5.04
N SER A 110 11.77 -0.10 -4.94
CA SER A 110 11.64 0.99 -3.98
C SER A 110 11.94 2.34 -4.61
N PHE A 111 11.06 3.31 -4.39
CA PHE A 111 11.13 4.65 -4.98
C PHE A 111 11.83 5.64 -4.04
N GLN A 112 12.99 5.26 -3.46
CA GLN A 112 13.64 6.01 -2.38
C GLN A 112 14.29 7.34 -2.81
N GLN A 113 14.50 7.56 -4.10
CA GLN A 113 15.28 8.71 -4.58
C GLN A 113 14.42 9.95 -4.85
N ALA A 114 13.11 9.79 -5.03
CA ALA A 114 12.17 10.90 -5.18
C ALA A 114 10.79 10.44 -4.73
N ALA A 115 10.08 11.30 -3.99
CA ALA A 115 8.71 11.02 -3.62
C ALA A 115 7.87 10.78 -4.89
N PRO A 116 7.24 9.60 -5.05
CA PRO A 116 6.42 9.31 -6.22
C PRO A 116 5.29 10.33 -6.33
N ALA A 117 4.95 10.68 -7.57
CA ALA A 117 3.86 11.61 -7.84
C ALA A 117 2.53 11.05 -7.30
N TRP A 118 1.68 11.95 -6.80
CA TRP A 118 0.30 11.61 -6.48
C TRP A 118 -0.48 11.34 -7.76
N ASN A 119 -1.07 10.16 -7.84
CA ASN A 119 -1.96 9.78 -8.92
C ASN A 119 -3.39 9.94 -8.44
N ARG A 120 -4.13 10.83 -9.11
CA ARG A 120 -5.58 10.91 -8.95
C ARG A 120 -6.21 9.86 -9.83
N HIS A 121 -7.18 9.16 -9.26
CA HIS A 121 -7.83 8.06 -9.93
C HIS A 121 -9.27 8.43 -10.27
N ALA A 122 -9.72 8.02 -11.46
CA ALA A 122 -11.16 7.95 -11.71
C ALA A 122 -11.78 6.95 -10.72
N ALA A 123 -13.03 7.19 -10.30
CA ALA A 123 -13.67 6.38 -9.26
C ALA A 123 -13.84 4.89 -9.66
N GLU A 124 -13.89 4.63 -10.97
CA GLU A 124 -14.01 3.28 -11.55
C GLU A 124 -12.66 2.60 -11.77
N SER A 125 -11.54 3.33 -11.67
CA SER A 125 -10.21 2.70 -11.79
C SER A 125 -9.92 1.87 -10.54
N ILE A 126 -9.07 0.85 -10.68
CA ILE A 126 -8.67 0.02 -9.53
C ILE A 126 -8.03 0.88 -8.43
N GLY A 127 -7.20 1.85 -8.80
CA GLY A 127 -6.62 2.81 -7.84
C GLY A 127 -7.67 3.69 -7.14
N GLY A 128 -8.74 4.06 -7.84
CA GLY A 128 -9.84 4.86 -7.28
C GLY A 128 -10.71 4.04 -6.34
N MET A 129 -11.00 2.79 -6.69
CA MET A 129 -11.71 1.86 -5.81
C MET A 129 -10.89 1.55 -4.55
N LEU A 130 -9.57 1.30 -4.69
CA LEU A 130 -8.67 1.10 -3.57
C LEU A 130 -8.64 2.31 -2.62
N ALA A 131 -8.45 3.50 -3.17
CA ALA A 131 -8.44 4.73 -2.38
C ALA A 131 -9.75 4.90 -1.61
N ARG A 132 -10.91 4.69 -2.26
CA ARG A 132 -12.22 4.80 -1.63
C ARG A 132 -12.39 3.82 -0.46
N GLU A 133 -12.11 2.55 -0.67
CA GLU A 133 -12.33 1.50 0.33
C GLU A 133 -11.34 1.61 1.51
N ALA A 134 -10.08 1.95 1.23
CA ALA A 134 -9.12 2.26 2.28
C ALA A 134 -9.62 3.45 3.12
N CYS A 135 -10.08 4.51 2.47
CA CYS A 135 -10.65 5.68 3.14
C CYS A 135 -11.94 5.41 3.92
N ALA A 136 -12.77 4.47 3.47
CA ALA A 136 -13.95 4.04 4.21
C ALA A 136 -13.54 3.27 5.47
N SER A 137 -12.58 2.35 5.35
CA SER A 137 -12.04 1.58 6.47
C SER A 137 -11.38 2.47 7.54
N ILE A 138 -10.73 3.57 7.12
CA ILE A 138 -10.20 4.61 8.01
C ILE A 138 -11.31 5.27 8.82
N ARG A 139 -12.39 5.72 8.15
CA ARG A 139 -13.48 6.48 8.81
C ARG A 139 -14.22 5.67 9.87
N THR A 140 -14.33 4.35 9.70
CA THR A 140 -15.03 3.49 10.68
C THR A 140 -14.29 3.29 12.01
N ARG A 141 -13.04 3.75 12.12
CA ARG A 141 -12.19 3.57 13.30
C ARG A 141 -11.82 4.87 14.02
N ALA A 142 -12.24 6.02 13.49
CA ALA A 142 -12.10 7.35 14.10
C ALA A 142 -13.35 7.69 14.92
#